data_AF-A0A1M6NPB2-F1
#
_entry.id   AF-A0A1M6NPB2-F1
#
_cell.length_a   1.000
_cell.length_b   1.000
_cell.length_c   1.000
_cell.angle_alpha   90.00
_cell.angle_beta   90.00
_cell.angle_gamma   90.00
#
_symmetry.space_group_name_H-M   'P 1'
#
loop_
_entity.id
_entity.type
_entity.pdbx_description
1 polymer ?
#
loop_
_entity_poly.entity_id
_entity_poly.type
_entity_poly.pdbx_seq_one_letter_code
_entity_poly.pdbx_strand_id
1 'polypeptide(L)'
;MSTHRWLVLIGGIALIFVLFSLPKVVVDNDAIDTEIVDTAAPVEGTHGFSISEADQKRRDFLKNQLADADKEKSVIFADSLARLYLGYNQLDSASYFADVILEYDQSIVGQQKAGEIYFQLFGISLNQADLAKYANKAQVCFQKVIEEKEDPDTKAKLAMTMVISDNPMQGISMLREILDEYPDNTTALYSLGMLSIQSGQYDKAIGRFEKLMTIDATNQQAAFLLATSYFETGQRDKAKQWFENIKSTSTDPAILSSTDQYLKELNEF
;
A
#
# COMPACT_ATOMS: atom_id res chain seq x y z
N MET A 1 30.79 28.62 9.75
CA MET A 1 29.65 28.73 8.82
C MET A 1 29.79 27.66 7.76
N SER A 2 28.67 26.99 7.42
CA SER A 2 28.46 25.99 6.36
C SER A 2 29.16 24.61 6.43
N THR A 3 28.68 23.69 7.28
CA THR A 3 28.86 22.22 7.08
C THR A 3 27.77 21.33 7.71
N HIS A 4 26.65 21.85 8.23
CA HIS A 4 25.64 21.01 8.93
C HIS A 4 24.31 20.80 8.17
N ARG A 5 24.22 21.18 6.88
CA ARG A 5 22.98 21.07 6.08
C ARG A 5 22.77 19.72 5.36
N TRP A 6 23.64 18.72 5.57
CA TRP A 6 23.55 17.42 4.88
C TRP A 6 23.24 16.22 5.78
N LEU A 7 23.10 16.40 7.10
CA LEU A 7 22.98 15.27 8.04
C LEU A 7 21.55 14.90 8.46
N VAL A 8 20.52 15.65 8.05
CA VAL A 8 19.12 15.34 8.42
C VAL A 8 18.34 14.68 7.28
N LEU A 9 18.80 14.80 6.03
CA LEU A 9 18.15 14.24 4.83
C LEU A 9 18.46 12.77 4.54
N ILE A 10 19.14 12.08 5.46
CA ILE A 10 19.46 10.65 5.37
C ILE A 10 18.64 9.82 6.39
N GLY A 11 17.90 10.45 7.30
CA GLY A 11 17.15 9.76 8.36
C GLY A 11 15.99 8.87 7.89
N GLY A 12 15.48 9.08 6.66
CA GLY A 12 14.44 8.23 6.04
C GLY A 12 14.98 7.12 5.13
N ILE A 13 16.27 7.17 4.75
CA ILE A 13 16.89 6.22 3.80
C ILE A 13 17.96 5.36 4.47
N ALA A 14 18.59 5.81 5.56
CA ALA A 14 19.64 5.05 6.26
C ALA A 14 19.14 3.92 7.19
N LEU A 15 17.83 3.77 7.42
CA LEU A 15 17.31 2.62 8.17
C LEU A 15 17.42 1.30 7.36
N ILE A 16 17.74 1.38 6.06
CA ILE A 16 17.90 0.23 5.16
C ILE A 16 19.29 -0.44 5.30
N PHE A 17 20.32 0.26 5.79
CA PHE A 17 21.70 -0.27 5.72
C PHE A 17 22.14 -1.13 6.92
N VAL A 18 21.43 -1.09 8.05
CA VAL A 18 21.86 -1.79 9.30
C VAL A 18 21.35 -3.23 9.40
N LEU A 19 20.40 -3.65 8.56
CA LEU A 19 19.87 -5.03 8.57
C LEU A 19 20.71 -6.04 7.77
N PHE A 20 21.82 -5.62 7.14
CA PHE A 20 22.60 -6.41 6.19
C PHE A 20 23.71 -7.30 6.79
N SER A 21 23.61 -7.70 8.06
CA SER A 21 24.68 -8.48 8.73
C SER A 21 24.24 -9.68 9.55
N LEU A 22 23.14 -10.35 9.17
CA LEU A 22 22.83 -11.67 9.74
C LEU A 22 23.19 -12.80 8.76
N PRO A 23 23.89 -13.85 9.21
CA PRO A 23 24.33 -14.96 8.36
C PRO A 23 23.13 -15.78 7.86
N LYS A 24 23.15 -16.13 6.58
CA LYS A 24 22.13 -16.96 5.92
C LYS A 24 22.27 -18.42 6.36
N VAL A 25 21.21 -18.99 6.95
CA VAL A 25 21.06 -20.45 7.05
C VAL A 25 20.08 -20.88 5.96
N VAL A 26 20.50 -21.81 5.13
CA VAL A 26 19.71 -22.41 4.05
C VAL A 26 18.99 -23.62 4.65
N VAL A 27 17.68 -23.75 4.40
CA VAL A 27 16.90 -24.95 4.73
C VAL A 27 16.35 -25.52 3.43
N ASP A 28 16.68 -26.79 3.16
CA ASP A 28 16.18 -27.56 2.01
C ASP A 28 14.70 -27.91 2.16
N ASN A 29 13.99 -27.95 1.04
CA ASN A 29 12.54 -28.09 0.95
C ASN A 29 12.18 -29.47 0.38
N ASP A 30 11.53 -30.33 1.18
CA ASP A 30 10.90 -31.57 0.73
C ASP A 30 9.47 -31.71 1.29
N ALA A 31 8.54 -32.00 0.37
CA ALA A 31 7.16 -32.50 0.48
C ALA A 31 6.13 -31.73 1.35
N ILE A 32 5.07 -31.22 0.70
CA ILE A 32 3.94 -30.50 1.29
C ILE A 32 2.85 -31.51 1.70
N ASP A 33 2.68 -31.71 3.01
CA ASP A 33 1.45 -32.21 3.63
C ASP A 33 0.54 -31.01 3.98
N THR A 34 -0.74 -31.12 3.62
CA THR A 34 -1.79 -30.11 3.89
C THR A 34 -2.22 -30.15 5.36
N GLU A 35 -1.44 -29.53 6.23
CA GLU A 35 -1.90 -28.98 7.50
C GLU A 35 -1.74 -27.46 7.46
N ILE A 36 -2.73 -26.70 7.94
CA ILE A 36 -2.57 -25.27 8.21
C ILE A 36 -1.67 -25.14 9.44
N VAL A 37 -0.38 -25.40 9.26
CA VAL A 37 0.63 -25.29 10.31
C VAL A 37 0.98 -23.82 10.49
N ASP A 38 0.73 -23.32 11.69
CA ASP A 38 1.22 -22.04 12.17
C ASP A 38 2.74 -22.14 12.36
N THR A 39 3.53 -21.80 11.33
CA THR A 39 5.00 -21.82 11.44
C THR A 39 5.56 -20.62 12.20
N ALA A 40 4.75 -19.90 12.99
CA ALA A 40 5.23 -18.86 13.89
C ALA A 40 5.10 -19.31 15.35
N ALA A 41 5.97 -20.23 15.78
CA ALA A 41 6.26 -20.34 17.20
C ALA A 41 6.87 -19.01 17.67
N PRO A 42 6.44 -18.44 18.81
CA PRO A 42 6.98 -17.18 19.30
C PRO A 42 8.43 -17.40 19.73
N VAL A 43 9.37 -16.81 19.01
CA VAL A 43 10.75 -16.68 19.47
C VAL A 43 10.76 -15.57 20.53
N GLU A 44 10.92 -15.95 21.80
CA GLU A 44 11.11 -14.99 22.89
C GLU A 44 12.30 -14.07 22.56
N GLY A 45 12.03 -12.75 22.47
CA GLY A 45 13.07 -11.72 22.42
C GLY A 45 13.30 -11.00 21.08
N THR A 46 12.44 -11.14 20.08
CA THR A 46 12.43 -10.25 18.90
C THR A 46 11.20 -9.34 18.96
N HIS A 47 11.16 -8.19 18.25
CA HIS A 47 10.00 -7.30 18.17
C HIS A 47 8.80 -8.04 17.55
N GLY A 48 8.14 -8.87 18.37
CA GLY A 48 7.14 -9.82 17.97
C GLY A 48 5.86 -9.12 17.58
N PHE A 49 5.30 -9.58 16.47
CA PHE A 49 3.92 -9.38 16.07
C PHE A 49 2.99 -9.34 17.30
N SER A 50 2.59 -8.12 17.69
CA SER A 50 1.67 -7.90 18.79
C SER A 50 0.36 -7.42 18.19
N ILE A 51 -0.55 -8.36 17.98
CA ILE A 51 -1.92 -8.02 17.61
C ILE A 51 -2.79 -7.97 18.86
N SER A 52 -3.78 -7.10 18.85
CA SER A 52 -4.68 -6.91 19.98
C SER A 52 -5.36 -8.23 20.36
N GLU A 53 -5.65 -8.45 21.64
CA GLU A 53 -6.34 -9.68 22.08
C GLU A 53 -7.69 -9.87 21.36
N ALA A 54 -8.38 -8.77 21.06
CA ALA A 54 -9.60 -8.79 20.26
C ALA A 54 -9.35 -9.30 18.83
N ASP A 55 -8.28 -8.85 18.19
CA ASP A 55 -7.92 -9.30 16.84
C ASP A 55 -7.35 -10.72 16.80
N GLN A 56 -6.72 -11.19 17.89
CA GLN A 56 -6.38 -12.61 18.04
C GLN A 56 -7.64 -13.47 18.01
N LYS A 57 -8.62 -13.15 18.86
CA LYS A 57 -9.90 -13.86 18.90
C LYS A 57 -10.62 -13.79 17.55
N ARG A 58 -10.59 -12.63 16.88
CA ARG A 58 -11.18 -12.45 15.56
C ARG A 58 -10.49 -13.31 14.50
N ARG A 59 -9.16 -13.30 14.46
CA ARG A 59 -8.36 -14.14 13.55
C ARG A 59 -8.69 -15.62 13.76
N ASP A 60 -8.70 -16.08 15.00
CA ASP A 60 -8.93 -17.49 15.33
C ASP A 60 -10.35 -17.92 14.95
N PHE A 61 -11.33 -17.07 15.23
CA PHE A 61 -12.71 -17.28 14.76
C PHE A 61 -12.77 -17.38 13.23
N LEU A 62 -12.15 -16.45 12.50
CA LEU A 62 -12.16 -16.45 11.04
C LEU A 62 -11.46 -17.68 10.44
N LYS A 63 -10.34 -18.12 11.03
CA LYS A 63 -9.62 -19.33 10.62
C LYS A 63 -10.49 -20.58 10.82
N ASN A 64 -11.14 -20.70 11.97
CA ASN A 64 -12.05 -21.83 12.24
C ASN A 64 -13.23 -21.83 11.27
N GLN A 65 -13.83 -20.67 11.03
CA GLN A 65 -14.94 -20.54 10.08
C GLN A 65 -14.54 -20.90 8.64
N LEU A 66 -13.31 -20.59 8.23
CA LEU A 66 -12.79 -20.92 6.90
C LEU A 66 -12.62 -22.44 6.72
N ALA A 67 -12.22 -23.17 7.76
CA ALA A 67 -12.02 -24.61 7.69
C ALA A 67 -13.30 -25.39 7.35
N ASP A 68 -14.46 -24.90 7.80
CA ASP A 68 -15.77 -25.55 7.64
C ASP A 68 -16.65 -24.88 6.56
N ALA A 69 -16.10 -23.91 5.81
CA ALA A 69 -16.89 -23.07 4.91
C ALA A 69 -17.18 -23.73 3.55
N ASP A 70 -18.33 -23.35 2.98
CA ASP A 70 -18.59 -23.51 1.56
C ASP A 70 -17.79 -22.49 0.74
N LYS A 71 -17.72 -22.71 -0.59
CA LYS A 71 -16.92 -21.91 -1.53
C LYS A 71 -17.10 -20.40 -1.37
N GLU A 72 -18.36 -19.92 -1.27
CA GLU A 72 -18.65 -18.49 -1.20
C GLU A 72 -18.22 -17.90 0.15
N LYS A 73 -18.50 -18.61 1.24
CA LYS A 73 -18.07 -18.18 2.57
C LYS A 73 -16.55 -18.20 2.73
N SER A 74 -15.85 -19.15 2.10
CA SER A 74 -14.39 -19.23 2.14
C SER A 74 -13.74 -17.96 1.58
N VAL A 75 -14.27 -17.41 0.48
CA VAL A 75 -13.78 -16.14 -0.09
C VAL A 75 -13.96 -14.97 0.88
N ILE A 76 -15.10 -14.91 1.58
CA ILE A 76 -15.40 -13.85 2.55
C ILE A 76 -14.44 -13.92 3.76
N PHE A 77 -14.22 -15.12 4.31
CA PHE A 77 -13.33 -15.30 5.45
C PHE A 77 -11.87 -15.08 5.08
N ALA A 78 -11.43 -15.54 3.91
CA ALA A 78 -10.08 -15.30 3.39
C ALA A 78 -9.81 -13.80 3.15
N ASP A 79 -10.73 -13.07 2.50
CA ASP A 79 -10.63 -11.60 2.33
C ASP A 79 -10.55 -10.87 3.68
N SER A 80 -11.35 -11.31 4.66
CA SER A 80 -11.31 -10.74 6.02
C SER A 80 -9.98 -11.00 6.72
N LEU A 81 -9.42 -12.20 6.59
CA LEU A 81 -8.11 -12.55 7.14
C LEU A 81 -6.99 -11.76 6.46
N ALA A 82 -7.00 -11.67 5.13
CA ALA A 82 -6.01 -10.90 4.38
C ALA A 82 -5.95 -9.44 4.83
N ARG A 83 -7.12 -8.79 5.00
CA ARG A 83 -7.23 -7.40 5.47
C ARG A 83 -6.77 -7.22 6.91
N LEU A 84 -7.07 -8.20 7.77
CA LEU A 84 -6.58 -8.18 9.14
C LEU A 84 -5.05 -8.23 9.17
N TYR A 85 -4.44 -9.12 8.41
CA TYR A 85 -2.99 -9.24 8.32
C TYR A 85 -2.32 -8.01 7.69
N LEU A 86 -2.94 -7.39 6.68
CA LEU A 86 -2.51 -6.10 6.12
C LEU A 86 -2.45 -5.01 7.19
N GLY A 87 -3.47 -4.92 8.06
CA GLY A 87 -3.51 -3.94 9.16
C GLY A 87 -2.37 -4.07 10.16
N TYR A 88 -1.72 -5.24 10.21
CA TYR A 88 -0.54 -5.52 11.05
C TYR A 88 0.75 -5.70 10.23
N ASN A 89 0.76 -5.25 8.97
CA ASN A 89 1.89 -5.32 8.06
C ASN A 89 2.48 -6.74 7.92
N GLN A 90 1.62 -7.77 7.96
CA GLN A 90 2.00 -9.18 7.76
C GLN A 90 1.79 -9.57 6.30
N LEU A 91 2.74 -9.19 5.45
CA LEU A 91 2.62 -9.28 3.99
C LEU A 91 2.44 -10.72 3.50
N ASP A 92 3.22 -11.68 4.02
CA ASP A 92 3.15 -13.07 3.58
C ASP A 92 1.82 -13.72 3.94
N SER A 93 1.34 -13.52 5.18
CA SER A 93 0.03 -14.01 5.61
C SER A 93 -1.11 -13.39 4.79
N ALA A 94 -1.05 -12.09 4.52
CA ALA A 94 -2.04 -11.43 3.67
C ALA A 94 -2.02 -11.97 2.22
N SER A 95 -0.83 -12.18 1.65
CA SER A 95 -0.68 -12.81 0.33
C SER A 95 -1.24 -14.22 0.31
N TYR A 96 -0.98 -15.02 1.35
CA TYR A 96 -1.50 -16.39 1.44
C TYR A 96 -3.03 -16.39 1.35
N PHE A 97 -3.72 -15.52 2.09
CA PHE A 97 -5.18 -15.47 2.01
C PHE A 97 -5.71 -14.89 0.69
N ALA A 98 -4.95 -14.06 -0.02
CA ALA A 98 -5.28 -13.70 -1.39
C ALA A 98 -5.13 -14.89 -2.35
N ASP A 99 -4.12 -15.75 -2.17
CA ASP A 99 -3.97 -16.99 -2.93
C ASP A 99 -5.16 -17.93 -2.65
N VAL A 100 -5.58 -18.07 -1.38
CA VAL A 100 -6.77 -18.84 -0.97
C VAL A 100 -8.05 -18.31 -1.63
N ILE A 101 -8.23 -16.99 -1.75
CA ILE A 101 -9.37 -16.43 -2.50
C ILE A 101 -9.41 -16.97 -3.92
N LEU A 102 -8.27 -17.03 -4.61
CA LEU A 102 -8.19 -17.50 -6.00
C LEU A 102 -8.33 -19.02 -6.14
N GLU A 103 -7.99 -19.80 -5.10
CA GLU A 103 -8.28 -21.23 -5.04
C GLU A 103 -9.79 -21.47 -4.98
N TYR A 104 -10.49 -20.70 -4.14
CA TYR A 104 -11.94 -20.83 -3.99
C TYR A 104 -12.72 -20.10 -5.07
N ASP A 105 -12.26 -19.01 -5.68
CA ASP A 105 -13.02 -18.28 -6.68
C ASP A 105 -12.11 -17.65 -7.75
N GLN A 106 -12.16 -18.22 -8.94
CA GLN A 106 -11.43 -17.71 -10.11
C GLN A 106 -12.24 -16.72 -10.95
N SER A 107 -13.50 -16.45 -10.60
CA SER A 107 -14.33 -15.48 -11.30
C SER A 107 -13.79 -14.06 -11.15
N ILE A 108 -14.34 -13.12 -11.92
CA ILE A 108 -14.04 -11.69 -11.79
C ILE A 108 -14.12 -11.17 -10.35
N VAL A 109 -15.01 -11.71 -9.51
CA VAL A 109 -15.15 -11.28 -8.10
C VAL A 109 -13.93 -11.69 -7.28
N GLY A 110 -13.50 -12.94 -7.38
CA GLY A 110 -12.28 -13.44 -6.74
C GLY A 110 -11.02 -12.75 -7.27
N GLN A 111 -10.92 -12.56 -8.60
CA GLN A 111 -9.81 -11.80 -9.21
C GLN A 111 -9.76 -10.37 -8.69
N GLN A 112 -10.89 -9.67 -8.58
CA GLN A 112 -10.93 -8.32 -8.02
C GLN A 112 -10.41 -8.33 -6.58
N LYS A 113 -10.97 -9.19 -5.72
CA LYS A 113 -10.60 -9.23 -4.29
C LYS A 113 -9.11 -9.52 -4.08
N ALA A 114 -8.59 -10.56 -4.73
CA ALA A 114 -7.18 -10.90 -4.64
C ALA A 114 -6.28 -9.80 -5.23
N GLY A 115 -6.66 -9.26 -6.39
CA GLY A 115 -5.95 -8.14 -7.04
C GLY A 115 -5.82 -6.91 -6.15
N GLU A 116 -6.90 -6.51 -5.47
CA GLU A 116 -6.88 -5.41 -4.49
C GLU A 116 -5.92 -5.67 -3.32
N ILE A 117 -5.88 -6.90 -2.81
CA ILE A 117 -4.96 -7.27 -1.73
C ILE A 117 -3.51 -7.21 -2.22
N TYR A 118 -3.20 -7.80 -3.38
CA TYR A 118 -1.85 -7.72 -3.93
C TYR A 118 -1.44 -6.28 -4.27
N PHE A 119 -2.38 -5.44 -4.73
CA PHE A 119 -2.12 -4.03 -4.99
C PHE A 119 -1.77 -3.26 -3.70
N GLN A 120 -2.46 -3.55 -2.60
CA GLN A 120 -2.10 -3.00 -1.28
C GLN A 120 -0.74 -3.51 -0.81
N LEU A 121 -0.46 -4.80 -0.95
CA LEU A 121 0.84 -5.39 -0.64
C LEU A 121 1.97 -4.73 -1.45
N PHE A 122 1.74 -4.51 -2.74
CA PHE A 122 2.64 -3.76 -3.61
C PHE A 122 2.90 -2.36 -3.06
N GLY A 123 1.85 -1.62 -2.65
CA GLY A 123 1.98 -0.25 -2.14
C GLY A 123 2.73 -0.12 -0.82
N ILE A 124 2.73 -1.15 0.04
CA ILE A 124 3.42 -1.14 1.34
C ILE A 124 4.77 -1.88 1.33
N SER A 125 5.14 -2.51 0.21
CA SER A 125 6.38 -3.28 0.10
C SER A 125 7.61 -2.40 0.17
N LEU A 126 8.54 -2.74 1.05
CA LEU A 126 9.76 -1.96 1.30
C LEU A 126 10.98 -2.46 0.52
N ASN A 127 10.95 -3.70 0.02
CA ASN A 127 12.05 -4.30 -0.73
C ASN A 127 11.63 -4.60 -2.19
N GLN A 128 12.62 -4.62 -3.08
CA GLN A 128 12.41 -4.77 -4.52
C GLN A 128 11.77 -6.13 -4.90
N ALA A 129 12.11 -7.20 -4.17
CA ALA A 129 11.61 -8.53 -4.47
C ALA A 129 10.09 -8.62 -4.21
N ASP A 130 9.64 -8.15 -3.06
CA ASP A 130 8.21 -8.11 -2.71
C ASP A 130 7.43 -7.14 -3.58
N LEU A 131 8.00 -5.96 -3.85
CA LEU A 131 7.40 -4.96 -4.72
C LEU A 131 7.15 -5.54 -6.13
N ALA A 132 8.13 -6.24 -6.72
CA ALA A 132 7.96 -6.92 -8.00
C ALA A 132 6.98 -8.11 -7.92
N LYS A 133 7.09 -8.94 -6.87
CA LYS A 133 6.21 -10.10 -6.63
C LYS A 133 4.74 -9.68 -6.59
N TYR A 134 4.40 -8.70 -5.76
CA TYR A 134 3.02 -8.28 -5.56
C TYR A 134 2.47 -7.44 -6.71
N ALA A 135 3.31 -6.63 -7.36
CA ALA A 135 2.90 -5.97 -8.59
C ALA A 135 2.53 -6.99 -9.67
N ASN A 136 3.33 -8.03 -9.88
CA ASN A 136 3.03 -9.08 -10.86
C ASN A 136 1.74 -9.84 -10.53
N LYS A 137 1.54 -10.22 -9.26
CA LYS A 137 0.29 -10.89 -8.84
C LYS A 137 -0.94 -9.99 -9.05
N ALA A 138 -0.83 -8.71 -8.72
CA ALA A 138 -1.90 -7.72 -8.95
C ALA A 138 -2.18 -7.54 -10.45
N GLN A 139 -1.15 -7.43 -11.29
CA GLN A 139 -1.27 -7.33 -12.75
C GLN A 139 -2.07 -8.49 -13.33
N VAL A 140 -1.73 -9.73 -12.96
CA VAL A 140 -2.42 -10.93 -13.45
C VAL A 140 -3.90 -10.91 -13.09
N CYS A 141 -4.24 -10.51 -11.86
CA CYS A 141 -5.63 -10.43 -11.41
C CYS A 141 -6.40 -9.34 -12.16
N PHE A 142 -5.84 -8.13 -12.20
CA PHE A 142 -6.50 -6.98 -12.85
C PHE A 142 -6.64 -7.16 -14.35
N GLN A 143 -5.70 -7.82 -15.02
CA GLN A 143 -5.80 -8.15 -16.44
C GLN A 143 -7.04 -9.01 -16.72
N LYS A 144 -7.30 -10.03 -15.90
CA LYS A 144 -8.51 -10.86 -16.03
C LYS A 144 -9.79 -10.07 -15.75
N VAL A 145 -9.76 -9.14 -14.79
CA VAL A 145 -10.91 -8.29 -14.51
C VAL A 145 -11.27 -7.43 -15.72
N ILE A 146 -10.30 -6.75 -16.32
CA ILE A 146 -10.55 -5.82 -17.43
C ILE A 146 -10.92 -6.54 -18.74
N GLU A 147 -10.56 -7.82 -18.88
CA GLU A 147 -10.99 -8.67 -20.01
C GLU A 147 -12.51 -8.95 -19.97
N GLU A 148 -13.09 -9.07 -18.78
CA GLU A 148 -14.52 -9.32 -18.60
C GLU A 148 -15.34 -8.04 -18.42
N LYS A 149 -14.77 -7.01 -17.79
CA LYS A 149 -15.46 -5.76 -17.50
C LYS A 149 -14.50 -4.58 -17.58
N GLU A 150 -14.82 -3.64 -18.47
CA GLU A 150 -14.14 -2.36 -18.49
C GLU A 150 -14.39 -1.58 -17.19
N ASP A 151 -13.32 -1.32 -16.45
CA ASP A 151 -13.32 -0.57 -15.21
C ASP A 151 -12.09 0.35 -15.15
N PRO A 152 -12.27 1.67 -15.37
CA PRO A 152 -11.16 2.63 -15.39
C PRO A 152 -10.33 2.65 -14.11
N ASP A 153 -10.94 2.37 -12.95
CA ASP A 153 -10.25 2.28 -11.67
C ASP A 153 -9.27 1.10 -11.64
N THR A 154 -9.75 -0.10 -11.97
CA THR A 154 -8.90 -1.30 -12.09
C THR A 154 -7.84 -1.13 -13.17
N LYS A 155 -8.17 -0.51 -14.30
CA LYS A 155 -7.20 -0.18 -15.36
C LYS A 155 -6.12 0.78 -14.85
N ALA A 156 -6.46 1.75 -14.01
CA ALA A 156 -5.48 2.66 -13.39
C ALA A 156 -4.58 1.92 -12.38
N LYS A 157 -5.13 1.01 -11.57
CA LYS A 157 -4.34 0.15 -10.66
C LYS A 157 -3.36 -0.74 -11.43
N LEU A 158 -3.84 -1.38 -12.50
CA LEU A 158 -2.99 -2.14 -13.43
C LEU A 158 -1.87 -1.25 -13.98
N ALA A 159 -2.21 -0.08 -14.50
CA ALA A 159 -1.22 0.86 -15.04
C ALA A 159 -0.17 1.25 -14.00
N MET A 160 -0.57 1.50 -12.74
CA MET A 160 0.34 1.82 -11.64
C MET A 160 1.32 0.67 -11.35
N THR A 161 0.85 -0.59 -11.35
CA THR A 161 1.74 -1.74 -11.15
C THR A 161 2.76 -1.92 -12.27
N MET A 162 2.49 -1.40 -13.47
CA MET A 162 3.45 -1.42 -14.58
C MET A 162 4.54 -0.35 -14.44
N VAL A 163 4.35 0.66 -13.60
CA VAL A 163 5.33 1.75 -13.41
C VAL A 163 6.62 1.27 -12.76
N ILE A 164 6.56 0.17 -12.00
CA ILE A 164 7.73 -0.44 -11.38
C ILE A 164 8.29 -1.63 -12.18
N SER A 165 7.67 -1.95 -13.32
CA SER A 165 8.09 -3.03 -14.22
C SER A 165 9.08 -2.53 -15.27
N ASP A 166 9.50 -3.40 -16.19
CA ASP A 166 10.40 -3.04 -17.29
C ASP A 166 9.84 -1.95 -18.23
N ASN A 167 8.54 -1.67 -18.19
CA ASN A 167 7.86 -0.73 -19.08
C ASN A 167 7.16 0.44 -18.34
N PRO A 168 7.90 1.28 -17.58
CA PRO A 168 7.30 2.33 -16.75
C PRO A 168 6.56 3.39 -17.56
N MET A 169 7.05 3.67 -18.77
CA MET A 169 6.44 4.66 -19.68
C MET A 169 5.05 4.24 -20.16
N GLN A 170 4.82 2.94 -20.33
CA GLN A 170 3.52 2.43 -20.75
C GLN A 170 2.47 2.64 -19.64
N GLY A 171 2.82 2.32 -18.39
CA GLY A 171 1.96 2.58 -17.23
C GLY A 171 1.58 4.06 -17.11
N ILE A 172 2.57 4.95 -17.27
CA ILE A 172 2.32 6.40 -17.25
C ILE A 172 1.43 6.85 -18.41
N SER A 173 1.61 6.30 -19.62
CA SER A 173 0.75 6.62 -20.77
C SER A 173 -0.69 6.24 -20.51
N MET A 174 -0.92 5.01 -20.02
CA MET A 174 -2.27 4.54 -19.71
C MET A 174 -2.94 5.38 -18.64
N LEU A 175 -2.23 5.76 -17.58
CA LEU A 175 -2.77 6.66 -16.55
C LEU A 175 -3.19 8.01 -17.12
N ARG A 176 -2.46 8.55 -18.11
CA ARG A 176 -2.82 9.80 -18.79
C ARG A 176 -4.04 9.62 -19.67
N GLU A 177 -4.08 8.57 -20.47
CA GLU A 177 -5.25 8.24 -21.31
C GLU A 177 -6.51 8.07 -20.46
N ILE A 178 -6.40 7.43 -19.29
CA ILE A 178 -7.52 7.32 -18.34
C ILE A 178 -7.99 8.70 -17.88
N LEU A 179 -7.10 9.65 -17.62
CA LEU A 179 -7.50 11.01 -17.20
C LEU A 179 -7.97 11.90 -18.35
N ASP A 180 -7.63 11.56 -19.60
CA ASP A 180 -8.18 12.22 -20.78
C ASP A 180 -9.66 11.83 -20.98
N GLU A 181 -10.01 10.56 -20.70
CA GLU A 181 -11.38 10.05 -20.83
C GLU A 181 -12.22 10.19 -19.55
N TYR A 182 -11.59 9.96 -18.39
CA TYR A 182 -12.17 10.00 -17.04
C TYR A 182 -11.39 10.99 -16.15
N PRO A 183 -11.58 12.31 -16.33
CA PRO A 183 -10.81 13.34 -15.61
C PRO A 183 -10.93 13.31 -14.09
N ASP A 184 -11.99 12.68 -13.58
CA ASP A 184 -12.31 12.55 -12.16
C ASP A 184 -11.93 11.17 -11.59
N ASN A 185 -11.20 10.34 -12.34
CA ASN A 185 -10.73 9.05 -11.83
C ASN A 185 -9.70 9.28 -10.72
N THR A 186 -10.12 9.05 -9.47
CA THR A 186 -9.32 9.35 -8.26
C THR A 186 -8.07 8.49 -8.18
N THR A 187 -8.12 7.22 -8.60
CA THR A 187 -6.94 6.34 -8.65
C THR A 187 -5.88 6.85 -9.62
N ALA A 188 -6.27 7.23 -10.84
CA ALA A 188 -5.32 7.75 -11.81
C ALA A 188 -4.76 9.13 -11.41
N LEU A 189 -5.59 9.99 -10.81
CA LEU A 189 -5.14 11.26 -10.20
C LEU A 189 -4.10 11.00 -9.11
N TYR A 190 -4.39 10.06 -8.21
CA TYR A 190 -3.51 9.68 -7.11
C TYR A 190 -2.19 9.11 -7.63
N SER A 191 -2.24 8.14 -8.56
CA SER A 191 -1.06 7.52 -9.16
C SER A 191 -0.17 8.55 -9.86
N LEU A 192 -0.72 9.40 -10.74
CA LEU A 192 0.08 10.44 -11.42
C LEU A 192 0.57 11.52 -10.45
N GLY A 193 -0.17 11.82 -9.38
CA GLY A 193 0.27 12.69 -8.30
C GLY A 193 1.50 12.13 -7.57
N MET A 194 1.46 10.85 -7.17
CA MET A 194 2.59 10.15 -6.56
C MET A 194 3.83 10.14 -7.47
N LEU A 195 3.65 9.82 -8.75
CA LEU A 195 4.75 9.81 -9.72
C LEU A 195 5.33 11.20 -9.96
N SER A 196 4.48 12.24 -9.86
CA SER A 196 4.94 13.63 -9.91
C SER A 196 5.81 13.97 -8.70
N ILE A 197 5.42 13.55 -7.49
CA ILE A 197 6.27 13.68 -6.28
C ILE A 197 7.60 12.94 -6.46
N GLN A 198 7.56 11.68 -6.90
CA GLN A 198 8.78 10.86 -7.07
C GLN A 198 9.77 11.48 -8.07
N SER A 199 9.28 12.24 -9.04
CA SER A 199 10.10 12.95 -10.03
C SER A 199 10.38 14.43 -9.67
N GLY A 200 10.03 14.87 -8.46
CA GLY A 200 10.23 16.23 -7.97
C GLY A 200 9.31 17.29 -8.60
N GLN A 201 8.29 16.86 -9.35
CA GLN A 201 7.33 17.73 -10.03
C GLN A 201 6.16 18.08 -9.08
N TYR A 202 6.46 18.69 -7.94
CA TYR A 202 5.48 18.97 -6.89
C TYR A 202 4.31 19.86 -7.35
N ASP A 203 4.53 20.81 -8.26
CA ASP A 203 3.44 21.62 -8.82
C ASP A 203 2.38 20.78 -9.56
N LYS A 204 2.82 19.75 -10.30
CA LYS A 204 1.91 18.82 -10.96
C LYS A 204 1.19 17.94 -9.96
N ALA A 205 1.89 17.50 -8.91
CA ALA A 205 1.30 16.74 -7.81
C ALA A 205 0.18 17.55 -7.13
N ILE A 206 0.42 18.83 -6.83
CA ILE A 206 -0.59 19.73 -6.26
C ILE A 206 -1.85 19.72 -7.12
N GLY A 207 -1.75 20.03 -8.41
CA GLY A 207 -2.94 20.09 -9.27
C GLY A 207 -3.74 18.78 -9.33
N ARG A 208 -3.05 17.63 -9.29
CA ARG A 208 -3.70 16.30 -9.28
C ARG A 208 -4.36 16.01 -7.94
N PHE A 209 -3.68 16.27 -6.83
CA PHE A 209 -4.23 16.00 -5.51
C PHE A 209 -5.32 17.01 -5.13
N GLU A 210 -5.23 18.28 -5.51
CA GLU A 210 -6.34 19.23 -5.33
C GLU A 210 -7.59 18.73 -6.04
N LYS A 211 -7.46 18.31 -7.29
CA LYS A 211 -8.58 17.73 -8.05
C LYS A 211 -9.13 16.49 -7.35
N LEU A 212 -8.28 15.59 -6.87
CA LEU A 212 -8.70 14.42 -6.10
C LEU A 212 -9.47 14.83 -4.83
N MET A 213 -8.97 15.80 -4.07
CA MET A 213 -9.60 16.28 -2.84
C MET A 213 -10.96 16.96 -3.09
N THR A 214 -11.24 17.45 -4.31
CA THR A 214 -12.60 17.91 -4.66
C THR A 214 -13.61 16.78 -4.85
N ILE A 215 -13.13 15.56 -5.11
CA ILE A 215 -13.95 14.38 -5.40
C ILE A 215 -14.08 13.50 -4.15
N ASP A 216 -12.96 13.23 -3.49
CA ASP A 216 -12.87 12.47 -2.25
C ASP A 216 -12.06 13.25 -1.20
N ALA A 217 -12.78 14.06 -0.43
CA ALA A 217 -12.19 14.84 0.65
C ALA A 217 -11.77 14.00 1.86
N THR A 218 -12.12 12.71 1.90
CA THR A 218 -11.85 11.83 3.05
C THR A 218 -10.51 11.11 2.93
N ASN A 219 -9.89 11.12 1.75
CA ASN A 219 -8.62 10.47 1.47
C ASN A 219 -7.46 11.14 2.23
N GLN A 220 -7.17 10.65 3.44
CA GLN A 220 -6.12 11.20 4.31
C GLN A 220 -4.73 11.10 3.67
N GLN A 221 -4.47 10.07 2.88
CA GLN A 221 -3.19 9.89 2.20
C GLN A 221 -3.00 10.93 1.10
N ALA A 222 -4.02 11.19 0.28
CA ALA A 222 -3.97 12.25 -0.73
C ALA A 222 -3.87 13.64 -0.09
N ALA A 223 -4.59 13.88 1.01
CA ALA A 223 -4.47 15.13 1.78
C ALA A 223 -3.03 15.33 2.30
N PHE A 224 -2.41 14.28 2.83
CA PHE A 224 -1.02 14.32 3.29
C PHE A 224 -0.03 14.59 2.14
N LEU A 225 -0.19 13.91 1.00
CA LEU A 225 0.67 14.14 -0.18
C LEU A 225 0.47 15.54 -0.77
N LEU A 226 -0.74 16.09 -0.71
CA LEU A 226 -1.02 17.49 -1.08
C LEU A 226 -0.30 18.46 -0.14
N ALA A 227 -0.42 18.26 1.18
CA ALA A 227 0.24 19.07 2.19
C ALA A 227 1.77 19.07 2.01
N THR A 228 2.35 17.89 1.80
CA THR A 228 3.77 17.72 1.51
C THR A 228 4.17 18.41 0.21
N SER A 229 3.37 18.29 -0.85
CA SER A 229 3.67 18.98 -2.11
C SER A 229 3.62 20.52 -1.95
N TYR A 230 2.72 21.04 -1.13
CA TYR A 230 2.69 22.45 -0.77
C TYR A 230 3.91 22.87 0.05
N PHE A 231 4.36 22.02 0.98
CA PHE A 231 5.55 22.26 1.77
C PHE A 231 6.80 22.36 0.88
N GLU A 232 6.99 21.40 -0.03
CA GLU A 232 8.15 21.32 -0.94
C GLU A 232 8.20 22.47 -1.95
N THR A 233 7.05 23.01 -2.34
CA THR A 233 6.97 24.21 -3.21
C THR A 233 7.07 25.53 -2.46
N GLY A 234 7.25 25.49 -1.13
CA GLY A 234 7.37 26.68 -0.29
C GLY A 234 6.04 27.39 0.00
N GLN A 235 4.90 26.81 -0.39
CA GLN A 235 3.55 27.31 -0.07
C GLN A 235 3.18 26.96 1.38
N ARG A 236 3.94 27.50 2.33
CA ARG A 236 3.92 27.12 3.76
C ARG A 236 2.55 27.29 4.42
N ASP A 237 1.83 28.37 4.12
CA ASP A 237 0.50 28.62 4.71
C ASP A 237 -0.50 27.53 4.34
N LYS A 238 -0.52 27.12 3.06
CA LYS A 238 -1.38 26.04 2.57
C LYS A 238 -0.96 24.70 3.15
N ALA A 239 0.34 24.42 3.19
CA ALA A 239 0.86 23.19 3.78
C ALA A 239 0.42 23.07 5.25
N LYS A 240 0.59 24.15 6.03
CA LYS A 240 0.20 24.21 7.44
C LYS A 240 -1.30 23.95 7.62
N GLN A 241 -2.15 24.61 6.83
CA GLN A 241 -3.60 24.43 6.89
C GLN A 241 -3.99 22.96 6.66
N TRP A 242 -3.40 22.31 5.66
CA TRP A 242 -3.68 20.91 5.37
C TRP A 242 -3.17 19.97 6.46
N PHE A 243 -1.96 20.18 6.97
CA PHE A 243 -1.43 19.38 8.08
C PHE A 243 -2.25 19.55 9.36
N GLU A 244 -2.71 20.76 9.69
CA GLU A 244 -3.61 20.98 10.83
C GLU A 244 -4.96 20.28 10.64
N ASN A 245 -5.51 20.28 9.42
CA ASN A 245 -6.71 19.51 9.11
C ASN A 245 -6.50 18.01 9.33
N ILE A 246 -5.43 17.44 8.76
CA ILE A 246 -5.07 16.02 8.93
C ILE A 246 -4.92 15.66 10.41
N LYS A 247 -4.25 16.51 11.20
CA LYS A 247 -4.10 16.30 12.65
C LYS A 247 -5.44 16.24 13.39
N SER A 248 -6.45 16.97 12.91
CA SER A 248 -7.79 16.99 13.51
C SER A 248 -8.70 15.85 13.05
N THR A 249 -8.43 15.25 11.88
CA THR A 249 -9.32 14.25 11.24
C THR A 249 -8.76 12.84 11.20
N SER A 250 -7.44 12.68 11.19
CA SER A 250 -6.78 11.37 11.08
C SER A 250 -6.68 10.68 12.44
N THR A 251 -6.85 9.36 12.44
CA THR A 251 -6.56 8.49 13.58
C THR A 251 -5.34 7.60 13.34
N ASP A 252 -4.71 7.70 12.17
CA ASP A 252 -3.55 6.88 11.80
C ASP A 252 -2.29 7.43 12.50
N PRO A 253 -1.66 6.67 13.42
CA PRO A 253 -0.49 7.12 14.15
C PRO A 253 0.71 7.48 13.25
N ALA A 254 0.87 6.79 12.12
CA ALA A 254 1.97 7.07 11.19
C ALA A 254 1.76 8.42 10.50
N ILE A 255 0.55 8.66 9.98
CA ILE A 255 0.19 9.96 9.38
C ILE A 255 0.31 11.09 10.41
N LEU A 256 -0.20 10.88 11.63
CA LEU A 256 -0.13 11.88 12.70
C LEU A 256 1.31 12.20 13.10
N SER A 257 2.17 11.19 13.27
CA SER A 257 3.58 11.40 13.61
C SER A 257 4.32 12.20 12.54
N SER A 258 4.10 11.90 11.25
CA SER A 258 4.71 12.66 10.16
C SER A 258 4.14 14.09 10.08
N THR A 259 2.84 14.24 10.28
CA THR A 259 2.16 15.54 10.31
C THR A 259 2.74 16.46 11.38
N ASP A 260 2.97 15.93 12.59
CA ASP A 260 3.57 16.69 13.69
C ASP A 260 4.99 17.16 13.38
N GLN A 261 5.79 16.33 12.68
CA GLN A 261 7.12 16.71 12.24
C GLN A 261 7.08 17.89 11.26
N TYR A 262 6.22 17.84 10.24
CA TYR A 262 6.08 18.94 9.28
C TYR A 262 5.55 20.22 9.94
N LEU A 263 4.58 20.12 10.85
CA LEU A 263 4.06 21.28 11.58
C LEU A 263 5.12 21.93 12.45
N LYS A 264 6.00 21.14 13.08
CA LYS A 264 7.13 21.67 13.84
C LYS A 264 8.04 22.49 12.94
N GLU A 265 8.45 21.94 11.80
CA GLU A 265 9.33 22.63 10.84
C GLU A 265 8.70 23.91 10.28
N LEU A 266 7.39 23.89 10.00
CA LEU A 266 6.65 25.06 9.53
C LEU A 266 6.54 26.18 10.56
N ASN A 267 6.69 25.88 11.86
CA ASN A 267 6.62 26.86 12.95
C ASN A 267 7.99 27.40 13.39
N GLU A 268 9.09 26.84 12.87
CA GLU A 268 10.46 27.26 13.19
C GLU A 268 10.96 28.43 12.31
N PHE A 269 10.14 28.91 11.37
CA PHE A 269 10.45 30.01 10.44
C PHE A 269 9.29 31.00 10.33
#